data_AF-A0A542ZIW9-F1
#
_entry.id   AF-A0A542ZIW9-F1
#
_cell.length_a   1.000
_cell.length_b   1.000
_cell.length_c   1.000
_cell.angle_alpha   90.00
_cell.angle_beta   90.00
_cell.angle_gamma   90.00
#
_symmetry.space_group_name_H-M   'P 1'
#
loop_
_entity.id
_entity.type
_entity.pdbx_description
1 polymer ?
#
loop_
_entity_poly.entity_id
_entity_poly.type
_entity_poly.pdbx_seq_one_letter_code
_entity_poly.pdbx_strand_id
1 'polypeptide(L)'
;MRTLFRARYVGGRWNGSVVAITADELRPYFRSAWGADTCYPDSREEWTPLNPARDQCGMTALVVQDVLGGDLIIGEVHVGGVHVGHHYWNQLPEGSEVDLTADQFRPDEEVVAGRVVARPPDAPRRHREQYALLRGRVFAALAADARA
;
A
#
# COMPACT_ATOMS: atom_id res chain seq x y z
N MET A 1 -11.02 9.86 7.57
CA MET A 1 -12.47 9.84 7.24
C MET A 1 -12.85 8.43 6.78
N ARG A 2 -14.12 7.99 6.83
CA ARG A 2 -14.52 6.64 6.38
C ARG A 2 -14.82 6.64 4.88
N THR A 3 -14.07 5.87 4.07
CA THR A 3 -14.27 5.78 2.62
C THR A 3 -15.08 4.54 2.24
N LEU A 4 -16.09 4.73 1.41
CA LEU A 4 -16.97 3.70 0.91
C LEU A 4 -16.24 2.77 -0.08
N PHE A 5 -15.92 1.55 0.35
CA PHE A 5 -15.34 0.53 -0.52
C PHE A 5 -16.44 -0.21 -1.30
N ARG A 6 -16.33 -0.26 -2.64
CA ARG A 6 -17.08 -1.20 -3.47
C ARG A 6 -16.13 -2.28 -3.98
N ALA A 7 -16.23 -3.49 -3.43
CA ALA A 7 -15.63 -4.66 -4.02
C ALA A 7 -16.19 -4.86 -5.45
N ARG A 8 -15.44 -4.49 -6.50
CA ARG A 8 -15.85 -4.81 -7.87
C ARG A 8 -15.61 -6.30 -8.14
N TYR A 9 -16.69 -7.04 -8.35
CA TYR A 9 -16.69 -8.38 -8.96
C TYR A 9 -17.17 -8.23 -10.41
N VAL A 10 -16.39 -8.75 -11.34
CA VAL A 10 -16.81 -8.97 -12.73
C VAL A 10 -17.44 -10.37 -12.75
N GLY A 11 -18.73 -10.46 -13.10
CA GLY A 11 -19.43 -11.76 -13.16
C GLY A 11 -20.81 -11.83 -12.51
N GLY A 12 -21.45 -10.71 -12.16
CA GLY A 12 -22.91 -10.65 -12.06
C GLY A 12 -23.54 -11.06 -10.73
N ARG A 13 -23.24 -10.32 -9.65
CA ARG A 13 -24.17 -9.71 -8.66
C ARG A 13 -23.49 -9.57 -7.30
N TRP A 14 -23.61 -8.38 -6.68
CA TRP A 14 -23.45 -8.20 -5.23
C TRP A 14 -24.75 -7.61 -4.67
N ASN A 15 -25.34 -8.30 -3.70
CA ASN A 15 -26.16 -7.68 -2.67
C ASN A 15 -25.27 -7.61 -1.41
N GLY A 16 -24.97 -6.42 -0.91
CA GLY A 16 -24.17 -6.25 0.31
C GLY A 16 -23.76 -4.81 0.53
N SER A 17 -23.97 -4.32 1.76
CA SER A 17 -23.81 -2.94 2.20
C SER A 17 -22.43 -2.34 1.90
N VAL A 18 -22.39 -1.06 1.57
CA VAL A 18 -21.15 -0.32 1.38
C VAL A 18 -20.46 -0.18 2.74
N VAL A 19 -19.35 -0.87 2.96
CA VAL A 19 -18.57 -0.75 4.21
C VAL A 19 -17.63 0.44 4.05
N ALA A 20 -17.75 1.37 4.98
CA ALA A 20 -16.91 2.55 5.01
C ALA A 20 -15.68 2.23 5.89
N ILE A 21 -14.48 2.15 5.27
CA ILE A 21 -13.23 1.73 5.92
C ILE A 21 -12.22 2.89 5.97
N THR A 22 -11.42 2.94 7.03
CA THR A 22 -10.34 3.91 7.26
C THR A 22 -8.96 3.29 7.03
N ALA A 23 -7.93 4.12 6.94
CA ALA A 23 -6.54 3.65 6.81
C ALA A 23 -6.09 2.81 8.02
N ASP A 24 -6.49 3.18 9.24
CA ASP A 24 -6.15 2.42 10.44
C ASP A 24 -6.85 1.06 10.48
N GLU A 25 -8.10 0.99 10.03
CA GLU A 25 -8.81 -0.29 9.85
C GLU A 25 -8.16 -1.15 8.75
N LEU A 26 -7.49 -0.55 7.75
CA LEU A 26 -6.75 -1.30 6.72
C LEU A 26 -5.42 -1.89 7.21
N ARG A 27 -4.75 -1.24 8.16
CA ARG A 27 -3.42 -1.61 8.67
C ARG A 27 -3.26 -3.10 9.01
N PRO A 28 -4.16 -3.77 9.76
CA PRO A 28 -4.00 -5.19 10.10
C PRO A 28 -4.04 -6.12 8.88
N TYR A 29 -4.81 -5.78 7.83
CA TYR A 29 -4.86 -6.56 6.59
C TYR A 29 -3.52 -6.51 5.85
N PHE A 30 -2.90 -5.33 5.78
CA PHE A 30 -1.57 -5.18 5.17
C PHE A 30 -0.48 -5.88 5.98
N ARG A 31 -0.47 -5.71 7.31
CA ARG A 31 0.50 -6.36 8.20
C ARG A 31 0.50 -7.89 8.04
N SER A 32 -0.68 -8.48 7.90
CA SER A 32 -0.84 -9.92 7.70
C SER A 32 -0.54 -10.38 6.27
N ALA A 33 -0.67 -9.49 5.28
CA ALA A 33 -0.49 -9.81 3.87
C ALA A 33 0.96 -9.66 3.38
N TRP A 34 1.76 -8.83 4.06
CA TRP A 34 3.17 -8.64 3.73
C TRP A 34 4.00 -9.90 3.98
N GLY A 35 4.96 -10.08 3.09
CA GLY A 35 5.94 -11.16 3.09
C GLY A 35 7.10 -10.81 2.17
N ALA A 36 8.19 -11.56 2.23
CA ALA A 36 9.32 -11.38 1.32
C ALA A 36 8.90 -11.45 -0.16
N ASP A 37 7.85 -12.19 -0.49
CA ASP A 37 7.31 -12.32 -1.85
C ASP A 37 6.50 -11.12 -2.36
N THR A 38 6.18 -10.17 -1.49
CA THR A 38 5.43 -8.94 -1.81
C THR A 38 6.27 -7.66 -1.78
N CYS A 39 7.47 -7.71 -1.20
CA CYS A 39 8.44 -6.62 -1.28
C CYS A 39 9.16 -6.61 -2.64
N TYR A 40 9.97 -5.59 -2.91
CA TYR A 40 10.81 -5.55 -4.10
C TYR A 40 11.71 -6.81 -4.19
N PRO A 41 11.81 -7.48 -5.37
CA PRO A 41 12.59 -8.71 -5.50
C PRO A 41 14.04 -8.62 -5.03
N ASP A 42 14.67 -7.46 -5.25
CA ASP A 42 16.07 -7.21 -4.88
C ASP A 42 16.24 -6.97 -3.37
N SER A 43 15.14 -6.74 -2.64
CA SER A 43 15.11 -6.50 -1.19
C SER A 43 14.63 -7.70 -0.36
N ARG A 44 14.40 -8.86 -1.00
CA ARG A 44 13.84 -10.05 -0.33
C ARG A 44 14.65 -10.50 0.87
N GLU A 45 15.97 -10.38 0.81
CA GLU A 45 16.88 -10.75 1.89
C GLU A 45 16.85 -9.76 3.07
N GLU A 46 16.42 -8.52 2.83
CA GLU A 46 16.28 -7.49 3.88
C GLU A 46 14.93 -7.57 4.61
N TRP A 47 13.94 -8.23 4.00
CA TRP A 47 12.65 -8.43 4.63
C TRP A 47 12.76 -9.41 5.80
N THR A 48 12.18 -9.04 6.95
CA THR A 48 12.13 -9.91 8.12
C THR A 48 10.76 -9.80 8.81
N PRO A 49 10.34 -10.80 9.62
CA PRO A 49 9.15 -10.67 10.45
C PRO A 49 9.19 -9.51 11.45
N LEU A 50 10.38 -9.03 11.82
CA LEU A 50 10.57 -7.88 12.71
C LEU A 50 10.42 -6.53 11.99
N ASN A 51 10.64 -6.49 10.68
CA ASN A 51 10.37 -5.33 9.82
C ASN A 51 9.59 -5.78 8.57
N PRO A 52 8.29 -6.11 8.73
CA PRO A 52 7.49 -6.63 7.63
C PRO A 52 7.16 -5.58 6.57
N ALA A 53 7.33 -4.30 6.89
CA ALA A 53 7.08 -3.17 5.99
C ALA A 53 8.25 -2.88 5.03
N ARG A 54 9.44 -3.47 5.27
CA ARG A 54 10.65 -3.28 4.44
C ARG A 54 10.34 -3.46 2.96
N ASP A 55 10.53 -2.38 2.20
CA ASP A 55 10.41 -2.37 0.74
C ASP A 55 9.03 -2.79 0.20
N GLN A 56 7.98 -2.46 0.95
CA GLN A 56 6.57 -2.70 0.59
C GLN A 56 5.85 -1.46 0.05
N CYS A 57 6.50 -0.29 0.04
CA CYS A 57 5.84 1.01 -0.11
C CYS A 57 5.05 1.17 -1.41
N GLY A 58 5.65 0.86 -2.56
CA GLY A 58 5.01 1.05 -3.87
C GLY A 58 3.74 0.20 -4.02
N MET A 59 3.79 -1.08 -3.67
CA MET A 59 2.64 -1.98 -3.76
C MET A 59 1.56 -1.56 -2.76
N THR A 60 1.97 -1.22 -1.55
CA THR A 60 1.05 -0.80 -0.49
C THR A 60 0.32 0.47 -0.88
N ALA A 61 1.02 1.52 -1.31
CA ALA A 61 0.41 2.78 -1.74
C ALA A 61 -0.56 2.60 -2.91
N LEU A 62 -0.25 1.69 -3.84
CA LEU A 62 -1.16 1.39 -4.95
C LEU A 62 -2.43 0.64 -4.50
N VAL A 63 -2.32 -0.28 -3.54
CA VAL A 63 -3.48 -1.02 -2.99
C VAL A 63 -4.30 -0.14 -2.04
N VAL A 64 -3.66 0.74 -1.26
CA VAL A 64 -4.36 1.75 -0.45
C VAL A 64 -5.18 2.66 -1.37
N GLN A 65 -4.58 3.16 -2.45
CA GLN A 65 -5.29 4.00 -3.42
C GLN A 65 -6.41 3.24 -4.17
N ASP A 66 -6.30 1.92 -4.35
CA ASP A 66 -7.41 1.09 -4.87
C ASP A 66 -8.64 1.08 -3.95
N VAL A 67 -8.42 1.19 -2.63
CA VAL A 67 -9.47 1.08 -1.60
C VAL A 67 -10.00 2.45 -1.18
N LEU A 68 -9.10 3.41 -0.91
CA LEU A 68 -9.40 4.71 -0.34
C LEU A 68 -9.38 5.85 -1.38
N GLY A 69 -8.87 5.62 -2.59
CA GLY A 69 -8.64 6.67 -3.58
C GLY A 69 -7.49 7.60 -3.18
N GLY A 70 -7.60 8.87 -3.55
CA GLY A 70 -6.58 9.89 -3.27
C GLY A 70 -5.44 9.92 -4.29
N ASP A 71 -4.46 10.76 -4.01
CA ASP A 71 -3.26 10.95 -4.81
C ASP A 71 -2.13 10.00 -4.40
N LEU A 72 -1.28 9.65 -5.37
CA LEU A 72 -0.06 8.90 -5.12
C LEU A 72 1.08 9.91 -4.94
N ILE A 73 1.78 9.81 -3.82
CA ILE A 73 2.92 10.67 -3.50
C ILE A 73 4.20 9.84 -3.65
N ILE A 74 5.24 10.47 -4.20
CA ILE A 74 6.60 9.95 -4.21
C ILE A 74 7.52 10.91 -3.46
N GLY A 75 8.37 10.35 -2.60
CA GLY A 75 9.48 11.04 -1.96
C GLY A 75 10.80 10.34 -2.23
N GLU A 76 11.90 11.00 -1.87
CA GLU A 76 13.25 10.45 -1.95
C GLU A 76 13.65 9.89 -0.59
N VAL A 77 14.35 8.75 -0.59
CA VAL A 77 14.96 8.15 0.60
C VAL A 77 16.45 8.49 0.58
N HIS A 78 16.94 9.11 1.64
CA HIS A 78 18.32 9.55 1.79
C HIS A 78 19.00 8.81 2.94
N VAL A 79 20.27 8.46 2.76
CA VAL A 79 21.15 7.95 3.83
C VAL A 79 22.39 8.82 3.88
N GLY A 80 22.65 9.45 5.03
CA GLY A 80 23.76 10.40 5.16
C GLY A 80 23.70 11.57 4.17
N GLY A 81 22.49 12.01 3.78
CA GLY A 81 22.26 13.08 2.80
C GLY A 81 22.43 12.67 1.33
N VAL A 82 22.60 11.38 1.04
CA VAL A 82 22.70 10.84 -0.32
C VAL A 82 21.40 10.13 -0.68
N HIS A 83 20.81 10.49 -1.82
CA HIS A 83 19.62 9.81 -2.36
C HIS A 83 19.93 8.36 -2.74
N VAL A 84 19.22 7.40 -2.13
CA VAL A 84 19.40 5.95 -2.33
C VAL A 84 18.16 5.25 -2.90
N GLY A 85 16.98 5.85 -2.81
CA GLY A 85 15.75 5.21 -3.27
C GLY A 85 14.54 6.13 -3.24
N HIS A 86 13.37 5.58 -3.53
CA HIS A 86 12.11 6.32 -3.50
C HIS A 86 11.14 5.68 -2.51
N HIS A 87 10.31 6.51 -1.90
CA HIS A 87 9.23 6.09 -1.03
C HIS A 87 7.87 6.51 -1.61
N TYR A 88 6.86 5.68 -1.42
CA TYR A 88 5.51 5.94 -1.92
C TYR A 88 4.49 5.86 -0.79
N TRP A 89 3.60 6.85 -0.75
CA TRP A 89 2.45 6.90 0.16
C TRP A 89 1.28 7.62 -0.52
N ASN A 90 0.19 7.85 0.20
CA ASN A 90 -1.00 8.49 -0.36
C ASN A 90 -1.39 9.76 0.38
N GLN A 91 -1.94 10.72 -0.36
CA GLN A 91 -2.74 11.80 0.19
C GLN A 91 -4.21 11.52 -0.14
N LEU A 92 -5.07 11.39 0.87
CA LEU A 92 -6.48 11.12 0.71
C LEU A 92 -7.24 12.35 0.17
N PRO A 93 -8.47 12.18 -0.36
CA PRO A 93 -9.26 13.29 -0.90
C PRO A 93 -9.52 14.43 0.09
N GLU A 94 -9.57 14.15 1.40
CA GLU A 94 -9.68 15.18 2.45
C GLU A 94 -8.36 15.90 2.80
N GLY A 95 -7.26 15.55 2.13
CA GLY A 95 -5.94 16.15 2.31
C GLY A 95 -5.04 15.47 3.36
N SER A 96 -5.56 14.50 4.12
CA SER A 96 -4.78 13.73 5.08
C SER A 96 -3.82 12.76 4.39
N GLU A 97 -2.65 12.53 4.96
CA GLU A 97 -1.68 11.57 4.43
C GLU A 97 -1.81 10.20 5.10
N VAL A 98 -1.61 9.14 4.31
CA VAL A 98 -1.61 7.75 4.74
C VAL A 98 -0.35 7.07 4.24
N ASP A 99 0.49 6.68 5.19
CA ASP A 99 1.63 5.81 4.97
C ASP A 99 1.56 4.62 5.92
N LEU A 100 1.17 3.47 5.39
CA LEU A 100 1.12 2.23 6.18
C LEU A 100 2.52 1.62 6.37
N THR A 101 3.50 2.05 5.58
CA THR A 101 4.88 1.54 5.50
C THR A 101 5.91 2.49 6.10
N ALA A 102 5.48 3.53 6.83
CA ALA A 102 6.37 4.52 7.43
C ALA A 102 7.42 3.89 8.38
N ASP A 103 7.10 2.75 8.99
CA ASP A 103 7.99 2.04 9.92
C ASP A 103 9.00 1.10 9.23
N GLN A 104 9.11 1.14 7.90
CA GLN A 104 10.09 0.35 7.17
C GLN A 104 11.53 0.87 7.31
N PHE A 105 11.68 2.14 7.63
CA PHE A 105 12.94 2.87 7.60
C PHE A 105 13.77 2.63 8.85
N ARG A 106 15.07 2.43 8.65
CA ARG A 106 16.09 2.41 9.70
C ARG A 106 16.36 3.83 10.18
N PRO A 107 16.94 4.01 11.39
CA PRO A 107 17.19 5.35 11.95
C PRO A 107 18.06 6.27 11.08
N ASP A 108 18.87 5.72 10.17
CA ASP A 108 19.75 6.43 9.25
C ASP A 108 19.12 6.72 7.87
N GLU A 109 17.90 6.24 7.62
CA GLU A 109 17.15 6.46 6.39
C GLU A 109 16.09 7.57 6.61
N GLU A 110 16.16 8.62 5.80
CA GLU A 110 15.25 9.78 5.86
C GLU A 110 14.44 9.88 4.58
N VAL A 111 13.12 10.08 4.70
CA VAL A 111 12.27 10.43 3.56
C VAL A 111 12.18 11.94 3.42
N VAL A 112 12.55 12.47 2.26
CA VAL A 112 12.52 13.90 1.96
C VAL A 112 11.68 14.17 0.72
N ALA A 113 11.12 15.40 0.67
CA ALA A 113 10.42 15.99 -0.48
C ALA A 113 9.33 15.10 -1.13
N GLY A 114 8.07 15.25 -0.70
CA GLY A 114 6.92 14.58 -1.32
C GLY A 114 6.35 15.36 -2.51
N ARG A 115 6.08 14.68 -3.64
CA ARG A 115 5.32 15.24 -4.77
C ARG A 115 4.28 14.26 -5.29
N VAL A 116 3.16 14.80 -5.78
CA VAL A 116 2.12 14.01 -6.46
C VAL A 116 2.66 13.45 -7.78
N VAL A 117 2.35 12.17 -8.03
CA VAL A 117 2.65 11.46 -9.27
C VAL A 117 1.42 10.79 -9.84
N ALA A 118 1.39 10.66 -11.16
CA ALA A 118 0.34 9.94 -11.84
C ALA A 118 0.37 8.46 -11.48
N ARG A 119 -0.78 7.92 -11.06
CA ARG A 119 -0.98 6.47 -10.92
C ARG A 119 -0.86 5.81 -12.30
N PRO A 120 -0.14 4.68 -12.43
CA PRO A 120 -0.21 3.85 -13.63
C PRO A 120 -1.66 3.40 -13.93
N PRO A 121 -2.10 3.34 -15.19
CA PRO A 121 -3.53 3.17 -15.52
C PRO A 121 -4.14 1.79 -15.18
N ASP A 122 -3.31 0.77 -14.95
CA ASP A 122 -3.76 -0.60 -14.64
C ASP A 122 -2.99 -1.16 -13.44
N ALA A 123 -1.68 -1.35 -13.62
CA ALA A 123 -0.78 -1.84 -12.58
C ALA A 123 0.60 -1.19 -12.74
N PRO A 124 1.49 -1.30 -11.74
CA PRO A 124 2.82 -0.74 -11.86
C PRO A 124 3.59 -1.43 -12.99
N ARG A 125 4.44 -0.65 -13.69
CA ARG A 125 5.27 -1.17 -14.78
C ARG A 125 6.31 -2.18 -14.28
N ARG A 126 6.90 -1.89 -13.11
CA ARG A 126 7.81 -2.80 -12.41
C ARG A 126 7.04 -3.49 -11.29
N HIS A 127 7.45 -4.72 -10.98
CA HIS A 127 6.96 -5.46 -9.81
C HIS A 127 5.42 -5.67 -9.79
N ARG A 128 4.84 -5.86 -10.98
CA ARG A 128 3.40 -6.11 -11.17
C ARG A 128 2.93 -7.34 -10.39
N GLU A 129 3.76 -8.39 -10.32
CA GLU A 129 3.44 -9.64 -9.62
C GLU A 129 3.30 -9.43 -8.11
N GLN A 130 4.23 -8.69 -7.51
CA GLN A 130 4.20 -8.33 -6.08
C GLN A 130 2.94 -7.53 -5.75
N TYR A 131 2.62 -6.53 -6.59
CA TYR A 131 1.39 -5.75 -6.47
C TYR A 131 0.15 -6.65 -6.56
N ALA A 132 0.05 -7.51 -7.58
CA ALA A 132 -1.09 -8.38 -7.77
C ALA A 132 -1.27 -9.37 -6.60
N LEU A 133 -0.16 -9.91 -6.08
CA LEU A 133 -0.15 -10.80 -4.92
C LEU A 133 -0.63 -10.09 -3.64
N LEU A 134 -0.04 -8.94 -3.31
CA LEU A 134 -0.44 -8.15 -2.14
C LEU A 134 -1.92 -7.74 -2.23
N ARG A 135 -2.32 -7.23 -3.39
CA ARG A 135 -3.72 -6.86 -3.67
C ARG A 135 -4.66 -8.05 -3.48
N GLY A 136 -4.30 -9.22 -4.00
CA GLY A 136 -5.09 -10.44 -3.85
C GLY A 136 -5.28 -10.83 -2.38
N ARG A 137 -4.21 -10.81 -1.58
CA ARG A 137 -4.24 -11.12 -0.14
C ARG A 137 -5.14 -10.14 0.62
N VAL A 138 -4.93 -8.84 0.43
CA VAL A 138 -5.69 -7.80 1.14
C VAL A 138 -7.18 -7.86 0.80
N PHE A 139 -7.54 -7.98 -0.48
CA PHE A 139 -8.94 -8.04 -0.91
C PHE A 139 -9.62 -9.34 -0.47
N ALA A 140 -8.91 -10.47 -0.45
CA ALA A 140 -9.45 -11.72 0.05
C ALA A 140 -9.78 -11.64 1.55
N ALA A 141 -8.89 -11.03 2.35
CA ALA A 141 -9.09 -10.85 3.78
C ALA A 141 -10.24 -9.87 4.09
N LEU A 142 -10.30 -8.73 3.39
CA LEU A 142 -11.42 -7.79 3.50
C LEU A 142 -12.77 -8.44 3.15
N ALA A 143 -12.80 -9.28 2.12
CA ALA A 143 -14.01 -9.98 1.71
C ALA A 143 -14.43 -11.09 2.69
N ALA A 144 -13.47 -11.69 3.41
CA ALA A 144 -13.76 -12.67 4.45
C ALA A 144 -14.41 -12.00 5.67
N ASP A 145 -13.87 -10.87 6.13
CA ASP A 145 -14.39 -10.14 7.29
C ASP A 145 -15.75 -9.51 7.01
N ALA A 146 -16.01 -9.04 5.79
CA ALA A 146 -17.33 -8.50 5.41
C ALA A 146 -18.45 -9.56 5.36
N ARG A 147 -18.11 -10.85 5.43
CA ARG A 147 -19.06 -11.98 5.46
C ARG A 147 -19.31 -12.53 6.86
N ALA A 148 -18.47 -12.14 7.83
CA ALA A 148 -18.61 -12.51 9.24
C ALA A 148 -19.66 -11.62 9.93
#